data_AF-G9QLU3-F1
#
_entry.id   AF-G9QLU3-F1
#
_cell.length_a   1.000
_cell.length_b   1.000
_cell.length_c   1.000
_cell.angle_alpha   90.00
_cell.angle_beta   90.00
_cell.angle_gamma   90.00
#
_symmetry.space_group_name_H-M   'P 1'
#
loop_
_entity.id
_entity.type
_entity.pdbx_description
1 polymer ?
#
loop_
_entity_poly.entity_id
_entity_poly.type
_entity_poly.pdbx_seq_one_letter_code
_entity_poly.pdbx_strand_id
1 'polypeptide(L)' 'MKRADIEYAIKEIKMDYIRIQGDIEKLESTGQSVSNAEKMLKQMEDQLKYLNEQLLKCEE' A
#
# COMPACT_ATOMS: atom_id res chain seq x y z
N MET A 1 12.98 7.91 -12.59
CA MET A 1 11.67 8.36 -12.08
C MET A 1 11.93 9.66 -11.34
N LYS A 2 11.08 10.70 -11.46
CA LYS A 2 11.34 11.94 -10.70
C LYS A 2 10.89 11.72 -9.26
N ARG A 3 11.56 12.37 -8.31
CA ARG A 3 11.20 12.36 -6.88
C ARG A 3 9.70 12.56 -6.65
N ALA A 4 9.13 13.59 -7.28
CA ALA A 4 7.71 13.91 -7.18
C ALA A 4 6.78 12.78 -7.64
N ASP A 5 7.16 12.04 -8.70
CA ASP A 5 6.39 10.89 -9.19
C ASP A 5 6.40 9.74 -8.17
N ILE A 6 7.54 9.51 -7.51
CA ILE A 6 7.69 8.48 -6.47
C ILE A 6 6.85 8.84 -5.24
N GLU A 7 6.94 10.09 -4.76
CA GLU A 7 6.16 10.59 -3.63
C GLU A 7 4.66 10.53 -3.91
N TYR A 8 4.24 10.85 -5.14
CA TYR A 8 2.86 10.72 -5.58
C TYR A 8 2.39 9.26 -5.58
N ALA A 9 3.17 8.33 -6.15
CA ALA A 9 2.85 6.90 -6.14
C ALA A 9 2.76 6.33 -4.72
N ILE A 10 3.67 6.71 -3.82
CA ILE A 10 3.62 6.34 -2.39
C ILE A 10 2.30 6.82 -1.76
N LYS A 11 1.88 8.05 -2.07
CA LYS A 11 0.65 8.62 -1.53
C LYS A 11 -0.59 7.85 -2.02
N GLU A 12 -0.65 7.50 -3.29
CA GLU A 12 -1.75 6.70 -3.84
C GLU A 12 -1.84 5.32 -3.19
N ILE A 13 -0.72 4.61 -3.08
CA ILE A 13 -0.70 3.28 -2.44
C ILE A 13 -1.14 3.36 -0.98
N LYS A 14 -0.72 4.40 -0.24
CA LYS A 14 -1.17 4.61 1.15
C LYS A 14 -2.68 4.86 1.24
N MET A 15 -3.27 5.59 0.28
CA MET A 15 -4.72 5.81 0.24
C MET A 15 -5.47 4.49 -0.01
N ASP A 16 -5.00 3.68 -0.96
CA ASP A 16 -5.59 2.38 -1.23
C ASP A 16 -5.42 1.40 -0.07
N TYR A 17 -4.27 1.43 0.61
CA TYR A 17 -4.01 0.62 1.79
C TYR A 17 -5.06 0.88 2.89
N ILE A 18 -5.33 2.16 3.19
CA ILE A 18 -6.36 2.55 4.18
C ILE A 18 -7.74 2.05 3.76
N ARG A 19 -8.09 2.17 2.47
CA ARG A 19 -9.37 1.69 1.95
C ARG A 19 -9.52 0.18 2.13
N ILE A 20 -8.49 -0.59 1.79
CA ILE A 20 -8.51 -2.06 1.91
C ILE A 20 -8.60 -2.49 3.38
N GLN A 21 -7.94 -1.79 4.31
CA GLN A 21 -8.11 -2.07 5.73
C GLN A 21 -9.55 -1.89 6.19
N GLY A 22 -10.23 -0.81 5.75
CA GLY A 22 -11.65 -0.63 6.03
C GLY A 22 -12.55 -1.70 5.37
N ASP A 23 -12.14 -2.25 4.23
CA ASP A 23 -12.85 -3.37 3.62
C ASP A 23 -12.60 -4.69 4.37
N ILE A 24 -11.39 -4.91 4.91
CA ILE A 24 -11.08 -6.04 5.80
C ILE A 24 -11.95 -5.99 7.04
N GLU A 25 -12.04 -4.85 7.74
CA GLU A 25 -12.90 -4.70 8.92
C GLU A 25 -14.36 -5.09 8.63
N LYS A 26 -14.88 -4.69 7.46
CA LYS A 26 -16.24 -5.09 7.02
C LYS A 26 -16.34 -6.59 6.74
N LEU A 27 -15.37 -7.17 6.05
CA LEU A 27 -15.33 -8.61 5.76
C LEU A 27 -15.28 -9.42 7.06
N GLU A 28 -14.46 -9.02 8.03
CA GLU A 28 -14.41 -9.65 9.36
C GLU A 28 -15.74 -9.53 10.08
N SER A 29 -16.37 -8.34 10.06
CA SER A 29 -17.67 -8.11 10.72
C SER A 29 -18.81 -8.98 10.16
N THR A 30 -18.66 -9.44 8.91
CA THR A 30 -19.64 -10.31 8.23
C THR A 30 -19.23 -11.78 8.22
N GLY A 31 -18.13 -12.13 8.88
CA GLY A 31 -17.59 -13.50 8.94
C GLY A 31 -17.03 -14.00 7.60
N GLN A 32 -16.71 -13.10 6.68
CA GLN A 32 -16.13 -13.42 5.37
C GLN A 32 -14.61 -13.54 5.48
N SER A 33 -14.01 -14.30 4.55
CA SER A 33 -12.56 -14.48 4.51
C SER A 33 -11.85 -13.20 4.07
N VAL A 34 -10.80 -12.83 4.81
CA VAL A 34 -9.95 -11.66 4.52
C VAL A 34 -8.65 -12.01 3.79
N SER A 35 -8.37 -13.30 3.57
CA SER A 35 -7.05 -13.76 3.10
C SER A 35 -6.59 -13.11 1.80
N ASN A 36 -7.51 -12.81 0.88
CA ASN A 36 -7.17 -12.13 -0.37
C ASN A 36 -6.83 -10.64 -0.13
N ALA A 37 -7.58 -9.96 0.75
CA ALA A 37 -7.31 -8.57 1.08
C ALA A 37 -5.99 -8.43 1.86
N GLU A 38 -5.68 -9.35 2.77
CA GLU A 38 -4.39 -9.40 3.46
C GLU A 38 -3.21 -9.62 2.49
N LYS A 39 -3.37 -10.49 1.49
CA LYS A 39 -2.37 -10.66 0.43
C LYS A 39 -2.14 -9.37 -0.34
N MET A 40 -3.21 -8.63 -0.65
CA MET A 40 -3.10 -7.33 -1.32
C MET A 40 -2.36 -6.31 -0.44
N LEU A 41 -2.68 -6.23 0.85
CA LEU A 41 -1.95 -5.36 1.78
C LEU A 41 -0.45 -5.67 1.81
N LYS A 42 -0.08 -6.95 1.85
CA LYS A 42 1.32 -7.37 1.84
C LYS A 42 2.04 -6.97 0.54
N GLN A 43 1.39 -7.12 -0.60
CA GLN A 43 1.94 -6.65 -1.89
C GLN A 43 2.14 -5.13 -1.91
N MET A 44 1.21 -4.38 -1.31
CA MET A 44 1.33 -2.93 -1.16
C MET A 44 2.50 -2.54 -0.26
N GLU A 45 2.73 -3.26 0.83
CA GLU A 45 3.87 -3.05 1.74
C GLU A 45 5.20 -3.27 1.03
N ASP A 46 5.32 -4.35 0.24
CA ASP A 46 6.51 -4.62 -0.57
C ASP A 46 6.75 -3.50 -1.62
N GLN A 47 5.67 -3.02 -2.25
CA GLN A 47 5.76 -1.93 -3.23
C GLN A 47 6.13 -0.59 -2.56
N LEU A 48 5.56 -0.29 -1.39
CA LEU A 48 5.92 0.91 -0.61
C LEU A 48 7.39 0.86 -0.20
N LYS A 49 7.87 -0.30 0.26
CA LYS A 49 9.29 -0.47 0.61
C LYS A 49 10.18 -0.16 -0.59
N TYR A 50 9.89 -0.77 -1.73
CA TYR A 50 10.63 -0.51 -2.97
C TYR A 50 10.64 0.98 -3.35
N LEU A 51 9.48 1.64 -3.33
CA LEU A 51 9.39 3.06 -3.68
C LEU A 51 10.15 3.96 -2.70
N ASN A 52 10.13 3.66 -1.40
CA ASN A 52 10.91 4.41 -0.41
C ASN A 52 12.43 4.23 -0.62
N GLU A 53 12.88 3.02 -0.98
CA GLU A 53 14.29 2.79 -1.34
C GLU A 53 14.69 3.59 -2.58
N GLN A 54 13.81 3.69 -3.58
CA GLN A 54 14.05 4.49 -4.78
C GLN A 54 14.01 5.99 -4.49
N LEU A 55 13.16 6.42 -3.55
CA LEU A 55 13.08 7.81 -3.09
C LEU A 55 14.39 8.22 -2.42
N LEU A 56 14.90 7.38 -1.50
CA LEU A 56 16.16 7.62 -0.80
C LEU A 56 17.34 7.78 -1.78
N LYS A 57 17.45 6.90 -2.77
CA LYS A 57 18.47 6.99 -3.83
C LYS A 57 18.34 8.23 -4.72
N CYS A 58 17.18 8.88 -4.75
CA CYS A 58 16.98 10.13 -5.48
C CYS A 58 17.31 11.37 -4.64
N GLU A 59 17.51 11.21 -3.32
CA GLU A 59 17.93 12.29 -2.40
C GLU A 59 19.46 12.35 -2.20
N GLU A 60 20.18 11.27 -2.53
CA GLU A 60 21.65 11.19 -2.60
C GLU A 60 22.21 11.79 -3.90
#